data_AF-A0A7I7Y3I6-F1
#
_entry.id   AF-A0A7I7Y3I6-F1
#
_cell.length_a   1.000
_cell.length_b   1.000
_cell.length_c   1.000
_cell.angle_alpha   90.00
_cell.angle_beta   90.00
_cell.angle_gamma   90.00
#
_symmetry.space_group_name_H-M   'P 1'
#
loop_
_entity.id
_entity.type
_entity.pdbx_description
1 polymer ?
#
loop_
_entity_poly.entity_id
_entity_poly.type
_entity_poly.pdbx_seq_one_letter_code
_entity_poly.pdbx_strand_id
1 'polypeptide(L)' 'MKWSAKRTVPQWIPCPDGTFADGQQTFTFWARRGDASDGLDRLSGWNTTLGPSGACGVNRNLEIRIPFTLTRIG' A
#
# COMPACT_ATOMS: atom_id res chain seq x y z
N MET A 1 4.04 -1.71 -18.07
CA MET A 1 2.67 -1.84 -17.53
C MET A 1 2.74 -1.78 -16.00
N LYS A 2 1.73 -1.21 -15.33
CA LYS A 2 1.69 -1.01 -13.87
C LYS A 2 0.37 -1.55 -13.34
N TRP A 3 0.41 -2.32 -12.27
CA TRP A 3 -0.76 -2.93 -11.64
C TRP A 3 -0.98 -2.38 -10.23
N SER A 4 -2.22 -2.46 -9.76
CA SER A 4 -2.57 -2.08 -8.39
C SER A 4 -3.58 -3.03 -7.77
N ALA A 5 -3.31 -3.48 -6.55
CA ALA A 5 -4.28 -4.16 -5.69
C ALA A 5 -4.61 -3.28 -4.48
N LYS A 6 -5.90 -3.11 -4.18
CA LYS A 6 -6.38 -2.25 -3.09
C LYS A 6 -7.16 -3.06 -2.08
N ARG A 7 -7.00 -2.75 -0.78
CA ARG A 7 -7.83 -3.28 0.30
C ARG A 7 -7.98 -2.27 1.42
N THR A 8 -9.07 -2.39 2.18
CA THR A 8 -9.22 -1.71 3.47
C THR A 8 -8.49 -2.49 4.56
N VAL A 9 -7.78 -1.79 5.43
CA VAL A 9 -7.17 -2.34 6.64
C VAL A 9 -7.95 -1.78 7.83
N PRO A 10 -8.79 -2.60 8.48
CA PRO A 10 -9.61 -2.13 9.59
C PRO A 10 -8.73 -1.75 10.78
N GLN A 11 -9.17 -0.73 11.54
CA GLN A 11 -8.53 -0.28 12.78
C GLN A 11 -7.03 0.01 12.66
N TRP A 12 -6.61 0.57 11.52
CA TRP A 12 -5.20 0.79 11.20
C TRP A 12 -4.56 1.94 11.98
N ILE A 13 -5.31 3.04 12.19
CA ILE A 13 -4.83 4.21 12.91
C ILE A 13 -5.38 4.17 14.33
N PRO A 14 -4.56 3.98 15.36
CA PRO A 14 -4.98 4.20 16.74
C PRO A 14 -5.12 5.70 17.01
N CYS A 15 -6.26 6.12 17.55
CA CYS A 15 -6.52 7.50 17.91
C CYS A 15 -6.27 7.76 19.42
N PRO A 16 -5.92 9.00 19.83
CA PRO A 16 -5.67 9.32 21.23
C PRO A 16 -6.87 9.13 22.17
N ASP A 17 -8.09 9.14 21.63
CA ASP A 17 -9.34 8.93 22.36
C ASP A 17 -9.70 7.45 22.55
N GLY A 18 -8.83 6.53 22.12
CA GLY A 18 -9.05 5.08 22.21
C GLY A 18 -9.86 4.49 21.06
N THR A 19 -10.32 5.31 20.11
CA THR A 19 -10.96 4.84 18.88
C THR A 19 -9.93 4.45 17.83
N PHE A 20 -10.40 3.89 16.71
CA PHE A 20 -9.55 3.56 15.58
C PHE A 20 -10.17 4.05 14.27
N ALA A 21 -9.32 4.45 13.33
CA ALA A 21 -9.72 4.72 11.96
C ALA A 21 -9.13 3.67 11.00
N ASP A 22 -9.90 3.33 9.97
CA ASP A 22 -9.47 2.39 8.93
C ASP A 22 -8.44 3.02 7.99
N GLY A 23 -7.55 2.20 7.45
CA GLY A 23 -6.57 2.61 6.44
C GLY A 23 -6.92 2.03 5.06
N GLN A 24 -6.60 2.75 3.99
CA GLN A 24 -6.66 2.23 2.63
C GLN A 24 -5.27 1.80 2.18
N GLN A 25 -5.06 0.50 1.99
CA GLN A 25 -3.80 -0.07 1.54
C GLN A 25 -3.83 -0.34 0.03
N THR A 26 -2.84 0.18 -0.68
CA THR A 26 -2.63 -0.03 -2.11
C THR A 26 -1.24 -0.61 -2.36
N PHE A 27 -1.19 -1.80 -2.95
CA PHE A 27 0.01 -2.38 -3.53
C PHE A 27 0.10 -1.98 -4.99
N THR A 28 1.07 -1.15 -5.33
CA THR A 28 1.37 -0.78 -6.72
C THR A 28 2.66 -1.47 -7.14
N PHE A 29 2.66 -2.19 -8.25
CA PHE A 29 3.85 -2.93 -8.70
C PHE A 29 3.96 -3.00 -10.22
N TRP A 30 5.18 -3.21 -10.69
CA TRP A 30 5.54 -3.20 -12.11
C TRP A 30 6.79 -4.05 -12.36
N ALA A 31 6.97 -4.48 -13.60
CA ALA A 31 8.19 -5.13 -14.05
C ALA A 31 9.35 -4.13 -14.00
N ARG A 32 10.49 -4.50 -13.41
CA ARG A 32 11.66 -3.60 -13.33
C ARG A 32 12.24 -3.27 -14.71
N ARG A 33 12.13 -4.21 -15.66
CA ARG A 33 12.47 -4.07 -17.07
C ARG A 33 11.36 -4.71 -17.91
N GLY A 34 10.90 -4.02 -18.94
CA GLY A 34 9.74 -4.45 -19.74
C GLY A 34 10.05 -5.55 -20.77
N ASP A 35 11.33 -5.77 -21.06
CA ASP A 35 11.90 -6.70 -22.06
C ASP A 35 12.51 -7.97 -21.44
N ALA A 36 12.48 -8.10 -20.12
CA ALA A 36 13.09 -9.23 -19.43
C ALA A 36 12.21 -10.48 -19.54
N SER A 37 12.81 -11.63 -19.87
CA SER A 37 12.13 -12.92 -20.02
C SER A 37 11.49 -13.43 -18.72
N ASP A 38 12.00 -12.96 -17.56
CA ASP A 38 11.51 -13.18 -16.20
C ASP A 38 10.64 -12.01 -15.70
N GLY A 39 10.25 -11.08 -16.57
CA GLY A 39 9.67 -9.78 -16.23
C GLY A 39 8.35 -9.82 -15.45
N LEU A 40 7.71 -11.00 -15.35
CA LEU A 40 6.48 -11.22 -14.57
C LEU A 40 6.69 -12.02 -13.28
N ASP A 41 7.85 -12.66 -13.10
CA ASP A 41 8.09 -13.51 -11.93
C ASP A 41 8.68 -12.74 -10.75
N ARG A 42 9.32 -11.59 -11.04
CA ARG A 42 9.83 -10.67 -10.02
C ARG A 42 9.46 -9.22 -10.34
N LEU A 43 8.57 -8.66 -9.55
CA LEU A 43 8.07 -7.29 -9.71
C LEU A 43 8.57 -6.40 -8.57
N SER A 44 8.80 -5.12 -8.87
CA SER A 44 9.10 -4.09 -7.88
C SER A 44 7.87 -3.24 -7.62
N GLY A 45 7.72 -2.72 -6.40
CA GLY A 45 6.52 -1.97 -6.07
C GLY A 45 6.59 -1.14 -4.79
N TRP A 46 5.47 -0.44 -4.54
CA TRP A 46 5.19 0.31 -3.33
C TRP A 46 3.96 -0.27 -2.63
N ASN A 47 4.07 -0.52 -1.33
CA ASN A 47 2.93 -0.67 -0.44
C ASN A 47 2.67 0.69 0.19
N THR A 48 1.53 1.29 -0.13
CA THR A 48 1.10 2.57 0.44
C THR A 48 -0.14 2.31 1.28
N THR A 49 -0.10 2.65 2.57
CA THR A 49 -1.30 2.67 3.42
C THR A 49 -1.62 4.11 3.78
N LEU A 50 -2.84 4.54 3.45
CA LEU A 50 -3.31 5.91 3.61
C LEU A 50 -4.47 5.97 4.61
N GLY A 51 -4.34 6.84 5.59
CA GLY A 51 -5.38 7.20 6.54
C GLY A 51 -6.26 8.33 6.02
N PRO A 52 -7.58 8.30 6.23
CA PRO A 52 -8.49 9.38 5.84
C PRO A 52 -8.08 10.71 6.48
N SER A 53 -8.22 11.82 5.76
CA SER A 53 -8.08 13.16 6.36
C SER A 53 -9.16 13.36 7.42
N GLY A 54 -8.81 14.00 8.54
CA GLY A 54 -9.71 14.20 9.66
C GLY A 54 -9.81 13.00 10.61
N ALA A 55 -9.22 11.86 10.26
CA ALA A 55 -9.07 10.75 11.19
C ALA A 55 -8.32 11.20 12.45
N CYS A 56 -8.78 10.73 13.62
CA CYS A 56 -8.24 11.09 14.92
C CYS A 56 -8.21 12.62 15.19
N GLY A 57 -9.11 13.39 14.58
CA GLY A 57 -9.19 14.84 14.77
C GLY A 57 -8.07 15.65 14.10
N VAL A 58 -7.27 15.03 13.23
CA VAL A 58 -6.16 15.70 12.55
C VAL A 58 -6.50 15.92 11.08
N ASN A 59 -6.50 17.17 10.63
CA ASN A 59 -6.77 17.54 9.24
C ASN A 59 -5.53 17.34 8.34
N ARG A 60 -4.98 16.12 8.34
CA ARG A 60 -3.94 15.66 7.41
C ARG A 60 -4.06 14.16 7.23
N ASN A 61 -3.68 13.66 6.06
CA ASN A 61 -3.59 12.23 5.84
C ASN A 61 -2.38 11.65 6.56
N LEU A 62 -2.53 10.48 7.18
CA LEU A 62 -1.41 9.64 7.59
C LEU A 62 -1.04 8.72 6.42
N GLU A 63 0.09 8.94 5.78
CA GLU A 63 0.58 8.09 4.69
C GLU A 63 1.82 7.32 5.14
N ILE A 64 1.81 6.00 4.99
CA ILE A 64 2.99 5.14 5.12
C ILE A 64 3.23 4.46 3.78
N ARG A 65 4.39 4.74 3.17
CA ARG A 65 4.81 4.18 1.88
C ARG A 65 6.13 3.44 2.03
N ILE A 66 6.13 2.13 1.74
CA ILE A 66 7.30 1.26 1.85
C ILE A 66 7.58 0.54 0.53
N PRO A 67 8.85 0.35 0.13
CA PRO A 67 9.19 -0.41 -1.06
C PRO A 67 9.00 -1.91 -0.80
N PHE A 68 8.57 -2.67 -1.81
CA PHE A 68 8.52 -4.13 -1.74
C PHE A 68 8.87 -4.78 -3.07
N THR A 69 9.15 -6.08 -3.02
CA THR A 69 9.29 -6.96 -4.21
C THR A 69 8.20 -8.02 -4.16
N LEU A 70 7.54 -8.31 -5.28
CA LEU A 70 6.64 -9.44 -5.45
C LEU A 70 7.37 -10.55 -6.20
N THR A 71 7.38 -11.75 -5.65
CA THR A 71 7.97 -12.93 -6.32
C THR A 71 6.88 -13.97 -6.49
N ARG A 72 6.73 -14.51 -7.71
CA ARG A 72 5.80 -15.62 -7.96
C ARG A 72 6.20 -16.83 -7.12
N ILE A 73 5.20 -17.49 -6.53
CA ILE A 73 5.37 -18.77 -5.86
C ILE A 73 4.58 -19.83 -6.65
N GLY A 74 5.28 -20.69 -7.39
CA GLY A 74 4.68 -21.76 -8.22
C GLY A 74 4.40 -21.37 -9.66
#